data_AF-A0A6M3KIV4-F1
#
_entry.id   AF-A0A6M3KIV4-F1
#
_cell.length_a   1.000
_cell.length_b   1.000
_cell.length_c   1.000
_cell.angle_alpha   90.00
_cell.angle_beta   90.00
_cell.angle_gamma   90.00
#
_symmetry.space_group_name_H-M   'P 1'
#
loop_
_entity.id
_entity.type
_entity.pdbx_description
1 polymer ?
#
loop_
_entity_poly.entity_id
_entity_poly.type
_entity_poly.pdbx_seq_one_letter_code
_entity_poly.pdbx_strand_id
1 'polypeptide(L)' 'MLKMEIISKVRDIFGIWEVTVLLNKKEYTYPIISEYALKKVERLLRNRKPGKALHVLKLFTTSGFNVYREK' A
#
# COMPACT_ATOMS: atom_id res chain seq x y z
N MET A 1 -1.87 -15.55 -10.65
CA MET A 1 -2.90 -14.58 -10.18
C MET A 1 -2.28 -13.73 -9.09
N LEU A 2 -2.29 -12.40 -9.23
CA LEU A 2 -1.73 -11.49 -8.22
C LEU A 2 -2.55 -11.60 -6.92
N LYS A 3 -1.91 -11.98 -5.81
CA LYS A 3 -2.54 -11.98 -4.48
C LYS A 3 -1.95 -10.85 -3.65
N MET A 4 -2.82 -10.05 -3.06
CA MET A 4 -2.45 -8.88 -2.30
C MET A 4 -3.43 -8.67 -1.14
N GLU A 5 -2.91 -8.38 0.03
CA GLU A 5 -3.67 -7.99 1.22
C GLU A 5 -2.92 -6.92 2.01
N ILE A 6 -3.65 -6.05 2.70
CA ILE A 6 -3.04 -5.11 3.65
C ILE A 6 -2.91 -5.85 4.97
N ILE A 7 -1.70 -5.89 5.51
CA ILE A 7 -1.40 -6.54 6.80
C ILE A 7 -1.13 -5.52 7.91
N SER A 8 -0.72 -4.29 7.55
CA SER A 8 -0.56 -3.20 8.51
C SER A 8 -0.83 -1.84 7.86
N LYS A 9 -1.32 -0.90 8.66
CA LYS A 9 -1.45 0.52 8.31
C LYS A 9 -1.16 1.37 9.55
N VAL A 10 -0.09 2.14 9.51
CA VAL A 10 0.33 3.03 10.60
C VAL A 10 0.37 4.45 10.06
N ARG A 11 -0.04 5.43 10.86
CA ARG A 11 0.09 6.84 10.50
C ARG A 11 1.15 7.47 11.38
N ASP A 12 2.14 8.12 10.77
CA ASP A 12 3.17 8.84 11.51
C ASP A 12 2.67 10.23 11.98
N ILE A 13 3.50 10.90 12.78
CA ILE A 13 3.23 12.24 13.30
C ILE A 13 3.22 13.33 12.22
N PHE A 14 3.78 13.04 11.03
CA PHE A 14 3.78 13.91 9.87
C PHE A 14 2.56 13.69 8.97
N GLY A 15 1.67 12.77 9.36
CA GLY A 15 0.43 12.47 8.66
C GLY A 15 0.57 11.48 7.50
N ILE A 16 1.74 10.87 7.30
CA ILE A 16 2.03 9.88 6.27
C ILE A 16 1.55 8.51 6.74
N TRP A 17 0.88 7.77 5.85
CA TRP A 17 0.47 6.39 6.10
C TRP A 17 1.54 5.41 5.63
N GLU A 18 2.11 4.64 6.53
CA GLU A 18 2.90 3.45 6.21
C GLU A 18 1.95 2.26 6.02
N VAL A 19 1.77 1.83 4.77
CA VAL A 19 0.88 0.72 4.41
C VAL A 19 1.71 -0.49 4.04
N THR A 20 1.69 -1.52 4.90
CA THR A 20 2.36 -2.80 4.63
C THR A 20 1.37 -3.75 4.00
N VAL A 21 1.77 -4.33 2.87
CA VAL A 21 0.98 -5.29 2.09
C VAL A 21 1.74 -6.58 1.88
N LEU A 22 1.04 -7.70 1.95
CA LEU A 22 1.56 -8.99 1.54
C LEU A 22 1.22 -9.21 0.07
N LEU A 23 2.21 -9.13 -0.81
CA LEU A 23 2.08 -9.34 -2.24
C LEU A 23 2.78 -10.66 -2.62
N ASN A 24 2.02 -11.66 -3.06
CA ASN A 24 2.54 -12.98 -3.41
C ASN A 24 3.48 -13.59 -2.32
N LYS A 25 3.10 -13.47 -1.04
CA LYS A 25 3.87 -13.92 0.14
C LYS A 25 5.13 -13.10 0.48
N LYS A 26 5.34 -11.95 -0.17
CA LYS A 26 6.39 -11.00 0.18
C LYS A 26 5.79 -9.74 0.77
N GLU A 27 6.40 -9.21 1.81
CA GLU A 27 5.95 -7.97 2.43
C GLU A 27 6.55 -6.75 1.72
N TYR A 28 5.70 -5.75 1.49
CA TYR A 28 6.10 -4.47 0.92
C TYR A 28 5.45 -3.35 1.72
N THR A 29 6.21 -2.31 2.07
CA THR A 29 5.68 -1.14 2.77
C THR A 29 5.68 0.06 1.82
N TYR A 30 4.54 0.72 1.72
CA TYR A 30 4.32 1.89 0.88
C TYR A 30 3.97 3.10 1.76
N PRO A 31 4.79 4.16 1.79
CA PRO A 31 4.44 5.41 2.45
C PRO A 31 3.52 6.25 1.56
N ILE A 32 2.33 6.55 2.05
CA ILE A 32 1.25 7.22 1.31
C ILE A 32 0.82 8.47 2.06
N ILE A 33 0.90 9.64 1.42
CA ILE A 33 0.47 10.91 2.05
C ILE A 33 -1.07 11.09 2.02
N SER A 34 -1.77 10.30 1.20
CA SER A 34 -3.20 10.47 0.94
C SER A 34 -4.07 9.43 1.63
N GLU A 35 -4.90 9.85 2.59
CA GLU A 35 -5.94 9.01 3.20
C GLU A 35 -6.98 8.53 2.15
N TYR A 36 -7.29 9.38 1.17
CA TYR A 36 -8.13 9.01 0.03
C TYR A 36 -7.55 7.80 -0.73
N ALA A 37 -6.23 7.80 -0.97
CA ALA A 37 -5.57 6.69 -1.64
C ALA A 37 -5.66 5.40 -0.81
N LEU A 38 -5.44 5.46 0.50
CA LEU A 38 -5.61 4.31 1.39
C LEU A 38 -7.03 3.71 1.30
N LYS A 39 -8.08 4.54 1.45
CA LYS A 39 -9.48 4.10 1.32
C LYS A 39 -9.77 3.48 -0.06
N LYS A 40 -9.17 4.04 -1.12
CA LYS A 40 -9.29 3.54 -2.49
C LYS A 40 -8.63 2.16 -2.65
N VAL A 41 -7.44 1.94 -2.08
CA VAL A 41 -6.75 0.65 -2.06
C VAL A 41 -7.60 -0.40 -1.35
N GLU A 42 -8.08 -0.11 -0.14
CA GLU A 42 -8.95 -1.02 0.62
C GLU A 42 -10.20 -1.43 -0.18
N ARG A 43 -10.86 -0.46 -0.81
CA ARG A 43 -12.03 -0.72 -1.67
C ARG A 43 -11.69 -1.61 -2.87
N LEU A 44 -10.53 -1.42 -3.49
CA LEU A 44 -10.09 -2.24 -4.63
C LEU A 44 -9.78 -3.67 -4.21
N LEU A 45 -9.17 -3.86 -3.04
CA LEU A 45 -8.89 -5.20 -2.49
C LEU A 45 -10.18 -5.93 -2.13
N ARG A 46 -11.15 -5.27 -1.48
CA ARG A 46 -12.50 -5.84 -1.24
C ARG A 46 -13.18 -6.30 -2.53
N ASN A 47 -12.98 -5.55 -3.62
CA ASN A 47 -13.51 -5.88 -4.94
C ASN A 47 -12.65 -6.87 -5.74
N ARG A 48 -11.67 -7.53 -5.12
CA ARG A 48 -10.75 -8.48 -5.77
C ARG A 48 -10.02 -7.88 -6.98
N LYS A 49 -9.64 -6.60 -6.91
CA LYS A 49 -8.86 -5.87 -7.94
C LYS A 49 -7.42 -5.54 -7.45
N PRO A 50 -6.59 -6.54 -7.12
CA PRO A 50 -5.28 -6.33 -6.52
C PRO A 50 -4.31 -5.56 -7.43
N GLY A 51 -4.37 -5.76 -8.76
CA GLY A 51 -3.50 -5.02 -9.68
C GLY A 51 -3.77 -3.51 -9.68
N LYS A 52 -5.04 -3.11 -9.57
CA LYS A 52 -5.41 -1.69 -9.45
C LYS A 52 -5.05 -1.13 -8.08
N ALA A 53 -5.18 -1.94 -7.03
CA ALA A 53 -4.76 -1.55 -5.68
C ALA A 53 -3.25 -1.25 -5.65
N LEU A 54 -2.43 -2.16 -6.21
CA LEU A 54 -0.98 -1.97 -6.34
C LEU A 54 -0.63 -0.73 -7.17
N HIS A 55 -1.34 -0.47 -8.27
CA HIS A 55 -1.13 0.72 -9.07
C HIS A 55 -1.38 2.01 -8.27
N VAL A 56 -2.44 2.07 -7.47
CA VAL A 56 -2.72 3.22 -6.59
C VAL A 56 -1.62 3.39 -5.55
N LEU A 57 -1.14 2.32 -4.92
CA LEU A 57 -0.03 2.39 -3.96
C LEU A 57 1.23 2.99 -4.58
N LYS A 58 1.59 2.55 -5.79
CA LYS A 58 2.76 3.06 -6.51
C LYS A 58 2.60 4.53 -6.94
N LEU A 59 1.38 4.92 -7.36
CA LEU A 59 1.10 6.28 -7.81
C LEU A 59 1.13 7.30 -6.67
N PHE A 60 0.66 6.92 -5.47
CA PHE A 60 0.57 7.79 -4.31
C PHE A 60 1.71 7.59 -3.31
N THR A 61 2.68 6.73 -3.64
CA THR A 61 3.91 6.61 -2.87
C THR A 61 4.75 7.86 -3.06
N THR A 62 5.31 8.37 -1.97
CA THR A 62 6.26 9.48 -2.02
C THR A 62 7.52 9.05 -2.76
N SER A 63 7.81 9.68 -3.90
CA SER A 63 8.87 9.33 -4.86
C SER A 63 10.32 9.36 -4.33
N GLY A 64 10.53 9.49 -3.02
CA GLY A 64 11.85 9.44 -2.36
C GLY A 64 12.01 8.30 -1.33
N PHE A 65 10.94 7.60 -0.96
CA PHE A 65 10.99 6.49 0.00
C PHE A 65 10.85 5.15 -0.73
N ASN A 66 11.94 4.72 -1.37
CA ASN A 66 12.08 3.32 -1.77
C ASN A 66 12.46 2.49 -0.54
N VAL A 67 11.54 2.32 0.40
CA VAL A 67 11.66 1.29 1.44
C VAL A 67 11.10 -0.02 0.87
N TYR A 68 11.73 -0.52 -0.20
CA TYR A 68 11.63 -1.94 -0.56
C TYR A 68 12.46 -2.74 0.46
N ARG A 69 12.07 -2.70 1.74
CA ARG A 69 12.54 -3.71 2.69
C ARG A 69 11.74 -4.96 2.41
N GLU A 70 12.29 -5.86 1.59
CA GLU A 70 11.98 -7.28 1.76
C GLU A 70 12.40 -7.62 3.21
N LYS A 71 11.41 -7.85 4.07
CA LYS A 71 11.61 -8.55 5.33
C LYS A 71 11.42 -10.04 5.10
#